data_AF-A0A1H4PNX2-F1
#
_entry.id   AF-A0A1H4PNX2-F1
#
_cell.length_a   1.000
_cell.length_b   1.000
_cell.length_c   1.000
_cell.angle_alpha   90.00
_cell.angle_beta   90.00
_cell.angle_gamma   90.00
#
_symmetry.space_group_name_H-M   'P 1'
#
loop_
_entity.id
_entity.type
_entity.pdbx_description
1 polymer ?
#
loop_
_entity_poly.entity_id
_entity_poly.type
_entity_poly.pdbx_seq_one_letter_code
_entity_poly.pdbx_strand_id
1 'polypeptide(L)'
;MKKGFGIHLHRYVILTIALLLIGTLFMGEAKSVAEEDENPKVVLLRLEDIGPGGQFDSIEKLGQLRAVLNYLRDQKVPVQMAIIPRWLNFYPDGSKYDQALDNSESEYTAAFRTVLHEAEQGGAVIGMHGYTHQYGTVPRKDRGHETAIGSELNVQGANDSKTISFAETRLNQGIQIMHNSGFEPRFWEAPHYHSTLKQDQFIRGYFGLNYQPDVHGSKVTDDVKSINKRNVMSGVSSLGAVYIPTPFGYVPYNKDEHVILDKLGKTNQIASFFYHPFLEFKHLTAAADAEGKPLIRDGIPVYTYPREAVTYLQKIITGVRAQHYEFYSLHDCVPFTPSESLQLSKRKVNIQLGDVTGDGQADVISWDLSSGEITVTPGRFGGIRNKPQNDEQLWAKIPYTKGAAYALADANADGKKDLWIVHPSGKLETFLSTGSTFQINQTRTFPQGELQNLYVLRQPNDAWAVAGVSADKTRLVGVYLQGGTTKLLEPYLFSRPGSRLFQVVEENGVQSLFFSKSGTSSGYKFELDPALLKWRAVDVQFAVPAESGKLMLGDFNGDGKLDLLRFDRDRHTYKVYLRTEENNYRYLSRFGPWGQVGQQLLIADLDGNGKSDLALYNPTDGILDTALSFEMRN
;
A
#
# COMPACT_ATOMS: atom_id res chain seq x y z
N MET A 1 11.15 -83.98 12.40
CA MET A 1 12.43 -83.46 12.93
C MET A 1 12.64 -82.04 12.43
N LYS A 2 13.14 -81.19 13.34
CA LYS A 2 13.60 -79.80 13.25
C LYS A 2 13.96 -79.20 11.87
N LYS A 3 13.43 -77.96 11.69
CA LYS A 3 14.05 -76.67 11.32
C LYS A 3 14.80 -76.51 9.97
N GLY A 4 14.37 -75.47 9.25
CA GLY A 4 15.17 -74.65 8.34
C GLY A 4 14.42 -73.34 8.05
N PHE A 5 14.84 -72.25 8.71
CA PHE A 5 14.21 -70.93 8.72
C PHE A 5 14.93 -70.01 7.72
N GLY A 6 14.19 -69.19 6.98
CA GLY A 6 14.70 -68.22 6.00
C GLY A 6 13.83 -68.30 4.76
N ILE A 7 13.01 -67.31 4.40
CA ILE A 7 13.38 -65.93 4.06
C ILE A 7 12.09 -65.11 4.21
N HIS A 8 11.94 -64.29 5.25
CA HIS A 8 10.85 -63.29 5.28
C HIS A 8 11.12 -62.05 6.17
N LEU A 9 12.37 -61.81 6.60
CA LEU A 9 12.71 -60.71 7.52
C LEU A 9 13.58 -59.60 6.94
N HIS A 10 13.61 -59.41 5.61
CA HIS A 10 14.36 -58.30 4.99
C HIS A 10 13.52 -57.30 4.19
N ARG A 11 12.23 -57.58 3.91
CA ARG A 11 11.34 -56.60 3.25
C ARG A 11 10.58 -55.69 4.22
N TYR A 12 10.36 -56.12 5.46
CA TYR A 12 9.64 -55.30 6.45
C TYR A 12 10.54 -54.31 7.21
N VAL A 13 11.84 -54.58 7.35
CA VAL A 13 12.75 -53.63 8.03
C VAL A 13 13.10 -52.43 7.13
N ILE A 14 13.20 -52.64 5.81
CA ILE A 14 13.47 -51.54 4.86
C ILE A 14 12.23 -50.64 4.67
N LEU A 15 11.01 -51.21 4.69
CA LEU A 15 9.79 -50.39 4.63
C LEU A 15 9.53 -49.60 5.93
N THR A 16 9.91 -50.13 7.09
CA THR A 16 9.70 -49.42 8.37
C THR A 16 10.73 -48.29 8.56
N ILE A 17 11.96 -48.46 8.08
CA ILE A 17 12.99 -47.39 8.09
C ILE A 17 12.70 -46.33 7.01
N ALA A 18 12.16 -46.71 5.85
CA ALA A 18 11.74 -45.75 4.82
C ALA A 18 10.49 -44.93 5.25
N LEU A 19 9.54 -45.51 6.00
CA LEU A 19 8.42 -44.78 6.57
C LEU A 19 8.81 -43.87 7.76
N LEU A 20 9.86 -44.24 8.51
CA LEU A 20 10.44 -43.38 9.55
C LEU A 20 11.36 -42.26 9.00
N LEU A 21 11.91 -42.41 7.78
CA LEU A 21 12.67 -41.38 7.07
C LEU A 21 11.80 -40.46 6.18
N ILE A 22 10.63 -40.92 5.73
CA ILE A 22 9.65 -40.07 5.04
C ILE A 22 8.81 -39.27 6.05
N GLY A 23 8.65 -39.76 7.29
CA GLY A 23 8.02 -39.03 8.39
C GLY A 23 8.87 -37.90 8.99
N THR A 24 10.16 -37.80 8.65
CA THR A 24 11.06 -36.72 9.11
C THR A 24 11.45 -35.73 8.01
N LEU A 25 10.99 -35.92 6.76
CA LEU A 25 11.20 -35.00 5.64
C LEU A 25 9.98 -34.13 5.30
N PHE A 26 8.85 -34.31 6.01
CA PHE A 26 7.65 -33.45 5.91
C PHE A 26 7.14 -32.97 7.28
N MET A 27 8.03 -32.88 8.26
CA MET A 27 7.85 -31.90 9.34
C MET A 27 8.70 -30.69 8.98
N GLY A 28 8.26 -29.94 7.97
CA GLY A 28 8.51 -28.51 8.02
C GLY A 28 7.88 -28.06 9.32
N GLU A 29 8.70 -27.75 10.32
CA GLU A 29 8.24 -26.99 11.46
C GLU A 29 7.55 -25.76 10.86
N ALA A 30 6.23 -25.72 10.92
CA ALA A 30 5.49 -24.50 10.73
C ALA A 30 5.98 -23.59 11.86
N LYS A 31 7.02 -22.80 11.57
CA LYS A 31 7.47 -21.75 12.46
C LYS A 31 6.26 -20.83 12.59
N SER A 32 5.58 -20.93 13.72
CA SER A 32 4.61 -19.95 14.11
C SER A 32 5.30 -18.59 14.10
N VAL A 33 4.65 -17.54 13.57
CA VAL A 33 5.13 -16.15 13.68
C VAL A 33 5.32 -15.74 15.15
N ALA A 34 4.85 -16.54 16.12
CA ALA A 34 5.18 -16.38 17.53
C ALA A 34 6.70 -16.40 17.84
N GLU A 35 7.56 -16.89 16.93
CA GLU A 35 9.03 -16.81 17.04
C GLU A 35 9.68 -15.80 16.09
N GLU A 36 8.95 -15.14 15.18
CA GLU A 36 9.51 -14.04 14.40
C GLU A 36 9.57 -12.78 15.27
N ASP A 37 10.75 -12.15 15.31
CA ASP A 37 10.95 -10.89 16.01
C ASP A 37 9.96 -9.84 15.44
N GLU A 38 9.09 -9.27 16.27
CA GLU A 38 8.24 -8.12 15.87
C GLU A 38 9.08 -6.91 15.41
N ASN A 39 10.40 -7.01 15.56
CA ASN A 39 11.39 -6.08 15.08
C ASN A 39 12.24 -6.73 13.96
N PRO A 40 11.72 -6.88 12.73
CA PRO A 40 12.47 -7.48 11.64
C PRO A 40 13.76 -6.69 11.42
N LYS A 41 14.86 -7.41 11.17
CA LYS A 41 16.16 -6.81 10.87
C LYS A 41 16.15 -6.22 9.46
N VAL A 42 15.62 -5.01 9.34
CA VAL A 42 15.41 -4.35 8.05
C VAL A 42 16.35 -3.17 7.86
N VAL A 43 16.70 -2.91 6.60
CA VAL A 43 17.49 -1.75 6.16
C VAL A 43 16.74 -1.02 5.05
N LEU A 44 16.73 0.30 5.13
CA LEU A 44 16.18 1.17 4.08
C LEU A 44 17.31 1.97 3.41
N LEU A 45 17.26 2.06 2.08
CA LEU A 45 18.24 2.76 1.24
C LEU A 45 17.52 3.76 0.33
N ARG A 46 17.71 5.07 0.55
CA ARG A 46 17.30 6.08 -0.44
C ARG A 46 18.44 6.41 -1.39
N LEU A 47 18.22 6.35 -2.70
CA LEU A 47 19.09 7.01 -3.67
C LEU A 47 18.68 8.47 -3.79
N GLU A 48 19.63 9.40 -3.62
CA GLU A 48 19.35 10.84 -3.49
C GLU A 48 20.03 11.69 -4.58
N ASP A 49 19.58 12.94 -4.70
CA ASP A 49 20.08 13.97 -5.62
C ASP A 49 20.00 13.60 -7.10
N ILE A 50 19.03 12.77 -7.48
CA ILE A 50 18.87 12.32 -8.86
C ILE A 50 18.04 13.35 -9.62
N GLY A 51 18.63 14.02 -10.60
CA GLY A 51 17.92 14.97 -11.46
C GLY A 51 18.53 15.08 -12.85
N PRO A 52 17.85 15.74 -13.81
CA PRO A 52 18.29 15.84 -15.21
C PRO A 52 19.46 16.83 -15.40
N GLY A 53 20.50 16.71 -14.60
CA GLY A 53 21.69 17.56 -14.61
C GLY A 53 22.66 17.20 -13.49
N GLY A 54 23.58 18.11 -13.17
CA GLY A 54 24.55 17.89 -12.10
C GLY A 54 25.45 16.69 -12.40
N GLN A 55 25.38 15.65 -11.56
CA GLN A 55 26.18 14.43 -11.74
C GLN A 55 25.62 13.49 -12.84
N PHE A 56 24.48 13.84 -13.43
CA PHE A 56 23.77 13.02 -14.42
C PHE A 56 23.65 13.70 -15.78
N ASP A 57 24.34 14.81 -16.01
CA ASP A 57 24.19 15.76 -17.13
C ASP A 57 24.52 15.24 -18.55
N SER A 58 24.78 13.95 -18.74
CA SER A 58 25.11 13.35 -20.03
C SER A 58 24.45 11.97 -20.24
N ILE A 59 24.33 11.54 -21.50
CA ILE A 59 23.74 10.25 -21.84
C ILE A 59 24.59 9.08 -21.30
N GLU A 60 25.90 9.26 -21.23
CA GLU A 60 26.83 8.31 -20.62
C GLU A 60 26.56 8.18 -19.12
N LYS A 61 26.33 9.29 -18.42
CA LYS A 61 25.97 9.27 -16.99
C LYS A 61 24.63 8.60 -16.73
N LEU A 62 23.67 8.72 -17.64
CA LEU A 62 22.42 7.95 -17.57
C LEU A 62 22.62 6.46 -17.79
N GLY A 63 23.51 6.09 -18.71
CA GLY A 63 23.94 4.70 -18.88
C GLY A 63 24.55 4.11 -17.61
N GLN A 64 25.36 4.92 -16.91
CA GLN A 64 25.95 4.56 -15.62
C GLN A 64 24.88 4.44 -14.52
N LEU A 65 23.94 5.39 -14.41
CA LEU A 65 22.81 5.30 -13.47
C LEU A 65 21.99 4.03 -13.70
N ARG A 66 21.62 3.76 -14.96
CA ARG A 66 20.90 2.53 -15.35
C ARG A 66 21.65 1.27 -14.92
N ALA A 67 22.98 1.23 -15.02
CA ALA A 67 23.77 0.09 -14.55
C ALA A 67 23.71 -0.10 -13.04
N VAL A 68 23.76 0.99 -12.25
CA VAL A 68 23.59 0.93 -10.78
C VAL A 68 22.19 0.40 -10.42
N LEU A 69 21.15 0.92 -11.07
CA LEU A 69 19.76 0.50 -10.82
C LEU A 69 19.54 -0.96 -11.21
N ASN A 70 20.06 -1.40 -12.36
CA ASN A 70 20.03 -2.81 -12.76
C ASN A 70 20.75 -3.69 -11.73
N TYR A 71 21.94 -3.27 -11.26
CA TYR A 71 22.66 -4.03 -10.24
C TYR A 71 21.84 -4.17 -8.95
N LEU A 72 21.22 -3.09 -8.46
CA LEU A 72 20.35 -3.14 -7.27
C LEU A 72 19.17 -4.09 -7.48
N ARG A 73 18.50 -4.02 -8.63
CA ARG A 73 17.41 -4.93 -9.00
C ARG A 73 17.89 -6.38 -9.07
N ASP A 74 19.01 -6.65 -9.71
CA ASP A 74 19.57 -8.00 -9.84
C ASP A 74 20.01 -8.55 -8.47
N GLN A 75 20.41 -7.65 -7.57
CA GLN A 75 20.63 -7.97 -6.18
C GLN A 75 19.33 -8.09 -5.37
N LYS A 76 18.14 -7.81 -5.89
CA LYS A 76 16.88 -7.77 -5.11
C LYS A 76 16.96 -6.79 -3.93
N VAL A 77 17.54 -5.62 -4.17
CA VAL A 77 17.55 -4.49 -3.22
C VAL A 77 16.46 -3.53 -3.68
N PRO A 78 15.36 -3.36 -2.91
CA PRO A 78 14.36 -2.34 -3.20
C PRO A 78 14.99 -0.96 -3.33
N VAL A 79 14.49 -0.17 -4.28
CA VAL A 79 15.05 1.14 -4.60
C VAL A 79 14.04 2.23 -4.30
N GLN A 80 14.46 3.27 -3.61
CA GLN A 80 13.69 4.47 -3.33
C GLN A 80 14.47 5.65 -3.91
N MET A 81 13.89 6.40 -4.84
CA MET A 81 14.62 7.45 -5.58
C MET A 81 14.08 8.83 -5.24
N ALA A 82 14.91 9.69 -4.67
CA ALA A 82 14.63 11.10 -4.44
C ALA A 82 14.96 11.89 -5.72
N ILE A 83 13.93 12.25 -6.48
CA ILE A 83 14.06 12.90 -7.79
C ILE A 83 13.95 14.42 -7.65
N ILE A 84 14.92 15.14 -8.21
CA ILE A 84 14.86 16.60 -8.43
C ILE A 84 14.19 16.84 -9.79
N PRO A 85 12.94 17.35 -9.84
CA PRO A 85 12.19 17.45 -11.09
C PRO A 85 12.85 18.35 -12.16
N ARG A 86 13.58 19.39 -11.73
CA ARG A 86 14.28 20.30 -12.64
C ARG A 86 15.64 20.69 -12.09
N TRP A 87 16.68 20.51 -12.89
CA TRP A 87 18.02 20.92 -12.55
C TRP A 87 18.34 22.30 -13.14
N LEU A 88 18.89 23.19 -12.32
CA LEU A 88 19.32 24.53 -12.69
C LEU A 88 20.78 24.73 -12.30
N ASN A 89 21.60 25.33 -13.18
CA ASN A 89 22.90 25.90 -12.81
C ASN A 89 23.06 27.27 -13.46
N PHE A 90 23.65 28.21 -12.73
CA PHE A 90 24.03 29.53 -13.23
C PHE A 90 25.55 29.65 -13.19
N TYR A 91 26.19 29.85 -14.33
CA TYR A 91 27.64 29.89 -14.43
C TYR A 91 28.17 31.33 -14.40
N PRO A 92 29.43 31.55 -13.95
CA PRO A 92 30.02 32.89 -13.87
C PRO A 92 30.10 33.64 -15.21
N ASP A 93 30.10 32.92 -16.33
CA ASP A 93 30.11 33.48 -17.68
C ASP A 93 28.71 33.94 -18.17
N GLY A 94 27.68 33.81 -17.33
CA GLY A 94 26.30 34.16 -17.63
C GLY A 94 25.52 33.06 -18.36
N SER A 95 26.18 31.94 -18.71
CA SER A 95 25.48 30.77 -19.25
C SER A 95 24.65 30.07 -18.16
N LYS A 96 23.63 29.33 -18.60
CA LYS A 96 22.69 28.64 -17.72
C LYS A 96 22.47 27.21 -18.20
N TYR A 97 22.54 26.27 -17.28
CA TYR A 97 21.99 24.92 -17.50
C TYR A 97 20.56 24.89 -16.94
N ASP A 98 19.62 24.41 -17.73
CA ASP A 98 18.20 24.37 -17.37
C ASP A 98 17.54 23.17 -18.03
N GLN A 99 17.32 22.12 -17.25
CA GLN A 99 16.65 20.92 -17.74
C GLN A 99 15.55 20.55 -16.76
N ALA A 100 14.33 20.48 -17.26
CA ALA A 100 13.17 19.94 -16.56
C ALA A 100 12.89 18.54 -17.08
N LEU A 101 12.48 17.63 -16.19
CA LEU A 101 12.23 16.24 -16.56
C LEU A 101 11.13 16.11 -17.63
N ASP A 102 10.17 17.05 -17.67
CA ASP A 102 9.06 17.08 -18.63
C ASP A 102 9.37 17.87 -19.91
N ASN A 103 10.62 18.28 -20.14
CA ASN A 103 11.01 18.86 -21.41
C ASN A 103 10.84 17.82 -22.53
N SER A 104 9.87 18.03 -23.42
CA SER A 104 9.52 17.11 -24.51
C SER A 104 10.42 17.26 -25.74
N GLU A 105 11.15 18.37 -25.85
CA GLU A 105 12.05 18.66 -26.98
C GLU A 105 13.48 18.12 -26.75
N SER A 106 13.81 17.70 -25.53
CA SER A 106 15.14 17.21 -25.17
C SER A 106 15.20 15.68 -25.24
N GLU A 107 16.01 15.16 -26.16
CA GLU A 107 16.29 13.72 -26.27
C GLU A 107 16.92 13.17 -24.98
N TYR A 108 17.73 13.99 -24.30
CA TYR A 108 18.35 13.63 -23.03
C TYR A 108 17.31 13.44 -21.90
N THR A 109 16.36 14.36 -21.74
CA THR A 109 15.31 14.21 -20.70
C THR A 109 14.33 13.10 -21.07
N ALA A 110 14.09 12.84 -22.36
CA ALA A 110 13.36 11.66 -22.80
C ALA A 110 14.07 10.36 -22.37
N ALA A 111 15.37 10.25 -22.63
CA ALA A 111 16.18 9.12 -22.17
C ALA A 111 16.22 9.02 -20.62
N PHE A 112 16.26 10.14 -19.91
CA PHE A 112 16.16 10.18 -18.44
C PHE A 112 14.85 9.57 -17.95
N ARG A 113 13.72 10.01 -18.52
CA ARG A 113 12.39 9.44 -18.21
C ARG A 113 12.37 7.94 -18.48
N THR A 114 12.96 7.46 -19.58
CA THR A 114 13.05 6.02 -19.86
C THR A 114 13.76 5.26 -18.74
N VAL A 115 14.90 5.75 -18.23
CA VAL A 115 15.62 5.09 -17.13
C VAL A 115 14.79 5.07 -15.84
N LEU A 116 14.08 6.16 -15.53
CA LEU A 116 13.21 6.22 -14.35
C LEU A 116 11.99 5.29 -14.47
N HIS A 117 11.34 5.23 -15.64
CA HIS A 117 10.23 4.32 -15.92
C HIS A 117 10.66 2.87 -15.82
N GLU A 118 11.84 2.51 -16.34
CA GLU A 118 12.41 1.17 -16.15
C GLU A 118 12.65 0.82 -14.67
N ALA A 119 13.09 1.80 -13.87
CA ALA A 119 13.28 1.61 -12.44
C ALA A 119 11.95 1.40 -11.72
N GLU A 120 10.95 2.25 -11.99
CA GLU A 120 9.60 2.15 -11.42
C GLU A 120 8.91 0.84 -11.82
N GLN A 121 9.01 0.43 -13.09
CA GLN A 121 8.54 -0.88 -13.56
C GLN A 121 9.23 -2.03 -12.81
N GLY A 122 10.52 -1.87 -12.49
CA GLY A 122 11.29 -2.78 -11.65
C GLY A 122 11.00 -2.72 -10.15
N GLY A 123 10.01 -1.93 -9.70
CA GLY A 123 9.61 -1.81 -8.31
C GLY A 123 10.26 -0.66 -7.53
N ALA A 124 10.96 0.26 -8.21
CA ALA A 124 11.49 1.45 -7.55
C ALA A 124 10.37 2.39 -7.11
N VAL A 125 10.47 2.92 -5.90
CA VAL A 125 9.56 3.94 -5.36
C VAL A 125 10.12 5.32 -5.72
N ILE A 126 9.43 6.03 -6.61
CA ILE A 126 9.81 7.39 -7.01
C ILE A 126 9.24 8.42 -6.02
N GLY A 127 10.09 9.27 -5.47
CA GLY A 127 9.71 10.39 -4.61
C GLY A 127 10.22 11.73 -5.15
N MET A 128 9.71 12.82 -4.58
CA MET A 128 10.05 14.18 -4.97
C MET A 128 11.02 14.80 -3.96
N HIS A 129 12.18 15.21 -4.43
CA HIS A 129 13.25 15.84 -3.69
C HIS A 129 13.33 17.33 -4.02
N GLY A 130 12.44 18.11 -3.41
CA GLY A 130 12.26 19.51 -3.77
C GLY A 130 11.75 19.72 -5.20
N TYR A 131 11.90 20.94 -5.71
CA TYR A 131 11.67 21.28 -7.11
C TYR A 131 12.98 21.45 -7.89
N THR A 132 13.89 22.30 -7.41
CA THR A 132 15.20 22.47 -8.06
C THR A 132 16.39 22.37 -7.12
N HIS A 133 16.17 22.00 -5.85
CA HIS A 133 17.23 21.84 -4.86
C HIS A 133 18.11 23.12 -4.66
N GLN A 134 17.58 24.29 -5.01
CA GLN A 134 18.28 25.58 -4.83
C GLN A 134 17.30 26.73 -4.62
N TYR A 135 17.77 27.79 -3.97
CA TYR A 135 17.06 29.05 -3.80
C TYR A 135 17.67 30.18 -4.62
N GLY A 136 16.81 30.86 -5.39
CA GLY A 136 17.19 32.03 -6.18
C GLY A 136 18.12 31.71 -7.35
N THR A 137 18.56 32.77 -8.03
CA THR A 137 19.41 32.70 -9.24
C THR A 137 20.73 33.44 -9.10
N VAL A 138 20.98 34.03 -7.92
CA VAL A 138 22.16 34.87 -7.65
C VAL A 138 23.06 34.12 -6.68
N PRO A 139 24.39 34.13 -6.89
CA PRO A 139 25.33 33.55 -5.95
C PRO A 139 25.18 34.07 -4.52
N ARG A 140 25.24 33.15 -3.57
CA ARG A 140 25.09 33.40 -2.13
C ARG A 140 26.25 32.76 -1.37
N LYS A 141 26.64 33.39 -0.26
CA LYS A 141 27.72 32.90 0.61
C LYS A 141 27.42 31.56 1.29
N ASP A 142 26.14 31.26 1.51
CA ASP A 142 25.67 30.00 2.08
C ASP A 142 25.54 28.87 1.06
N ARG A 143 25.88 29.13 -0.22
CA ARG A 143 25.74 28.19 -1.34
C ARG A 143 24.32 27.65 -1.55
N GLY A 144 23.31 28.28 -0.93
CA GLY A 144 21.89 27.88 -1.07
C GLY A 144 21.34 28.03 -2.49
N HIS A 145 22.06 28.72 -3.37
CA HIS A 145 21.73 28.89 -4.79
C HIS A 145 22.28 27.78 -5.70
N GLU A 146 23.09 26.86 -5.17
CA GLU A 146 23.70 25.78 -5.96
C GLU A 146 22.83 24.53 -5.86
N THR A 147 22.28 24.03 -6.97
CA THR A 147 21.44 22.81 -6.97
C THR A 147 22.15 21.60 -6.39
N ALA A 148 23.48 21.52 -6.36
CA ALA A 148 24.19 20.34 -5.84
C ALA A 148 24.25 20.24 -4.30
N ILE A 149 24.10 21.35 -3.57
CA ILE A 149 24.28 21.38 -2.10
C ILE A 149 23.35 22.39 -1.40
N GLY A 150 22.48 23.03 -2.18
CA GLY A 150 21.60 24.08 -1.72
C GLY A 150 20.37 23.51 -1.05
N SER A 151 19.58 24.41 -0.49
CA SER A 151 18.20 24.12 -0.12
C SER A 151 17.31 25.17 -0.74
N GLU A 152 16.10 24.80 -1.12
CA GLU A 152 15.17 25.76 -1.73
C GLU A 152 14.24 26.39 -0.69
N LEU A 153 13.94 25.68 0.39
CA LEU A 153 13.06 26.12 1.48
C LEU A 153 13.89 26.54 2.70
N ASN A 154 13.30 27.42 3.52
CA ASN A 154 13.88 27.89 4.79
C ASN A 154 15.36 28.27 4.71
N VAL A 155 15.72 29.04 3.69
CA VAL A 155 17.10 29.46 3.44
C VAL A 155 17.48 30.61 4.35
N GLN A 156 18.67 30.53 4.94
CA GLN A 156 19.17 31.54 5.88
C GLN A 156 19.30 32.90 5.19
N GLY A 157 18.72 33.97 5.73
CA GLY A 157 18.81 35.30 5.11
C GLY A 157 17.98 35.47 3.82
N ALA A 158 17.08 34.53 3.49
CA ALA A 158 16.07 34.65 2.45
C ALA A 158 14.68 34.46 3.07
N ASN A 159 14.07 35.54 3.54
CA ASN A 159 12.84 35.44 4.34
C ASN A 159 11.60 34.99 3.54
N ASP A 160 11.57 35.26 2.24
CA ASP A 160 10.56 34.79 1.30
C ASP A 160 10.53 33.26 1.17
N SER A 161 11.71 32.60 1.18
CA SER A 161 11.84 31.13 1.15
C SER A 161 11.20 30.39 2.33
N LYS A 162 10.83 31.12 3.40
CA LYS A 162 10.19 30.60 4.61
C LYS A 162 8.66 30.64 4.55
N THR A 163 8.11 31.30 3.52
CA THR A 163 6.66 31.48 3.39
C THR A 163 5.98 30.23 2.83
N ILE A 164 4.68 30.10 3.12
CA ILE A 164 3.86 29.03 2.51
C ILE A 164 3.70 29.25 1.01
N SER A 165 3.46 30.49 0.57
CA SER A 165 3.30 30.80 -0.86
C SER A 165 4.53 30.43 -1.69
N PHE A 166 5.73 30.64 -1.15
CA PHE A 166 6.96 30.17 -1.78
C PHE A 166 6.98 28.64 -1.88
N ALA A 167 6.76 27.93 -0.77
CA ALA A 167 6.75 26.46 -0.76
C ALA A 167 5.68 25.88 -1.70
N GLU A 168 4.47 26.44 -1.70
CA GLU A 168 3.36 26.06 -2.57
C GLU A 168 3.72 26.18 -4.05
N THR A 169 4.34 27.30 -4.44
CA THR A 169 4.77 27.51 -5.83
C THR A 169 5.76 26.43 -6.26
N ARG A 170 6.78 26.16 -5.43
CA ARG A 170 7.81 25.15 -5.71
C ARG A 170 7.20 23.76 -5.77
N LEU A 171 6.37 23.40 -4.79
CA LEU A 171 5.74 22.09 -4.68
C LEU A 171 4.85 21.79 -5.89
N ASN A 172 3.99 22.75 -6.27
CA ASN A 172 3.09 22.59 -7.41
C ASN A 172 3.86 22.49 -8.74
N GLN A 173 4.95 23.26 -8.91
CA GLN A 173 5.80 23.16 -10.10
C GLN A 173 6.52 21.80 -10.18
N GLY A 174 7.06 21.33 -9.05
CA GLY A 174 7.68 20.00 -8.98
C GLY A 174 6.68 18.88 -9.32
N ILE A 175 5.51 18.88 -8.67
CA ILE A 175 4.44 17.88 -8.93
C ILE A 175 4.01 17.91 -10.39
N GLN A 176 3.83 19.11 -10.98
CA GLN A 176 3.41 19.23 -12.37
C GLN A 176 4.43 18.60 -13.33
N ILE A 177 5.73 18.83 -13.11
CA ILE A 177 6.80 18.25 -13.93
C ILE A 177 6.84 16.73 -13.78
N MET A 178 6.71 16.22 -12.55
CA MET A 178 6.67 14.77 -12.29
C MET A 178 5.48 14.13 -13.02
N HIS A 179 4.28 14.70 -12.86
CA HIS A 179 3.06 14.24 -13.50
C HIS A 179 3.16 14.28 -15.04
N ASN A 180 3.63 15.38 -15.61
CA ASN A 180 3.85 15.49 -17.07
C ASN A 180 4.88 14.48 -17.60
N SER A 181 5.78 14.01 -16.72
CA SER A 181 6.77 12.99 -17.03
C SER A 181 6.26 11.56 -16.85
N GLY A 182 5.00 11.39 -16.41
CA GLY A 182 4.35 10.10 -16.17
C GLY A 182 4.59 9.53 -14.77
N PHE A 183 5.00 10.33 -13.79
CA PHE A 183 5.28 9.88 -12.42
C PHE A 183 4.34 10.52 -11.40
N GLU A 184 3.86 9.71 -10.45
CA GLU A 184 3.12 10.15 -9.27
C GLU A 184 4.00 9.97 -8.03
N PRO A 185 4.63 11.03 -7.50
CA PRO A 185 5.64 10.87 -6.46
C PRO A 185 5.03 10.32 -5.17
N ARG A 186 5.57 9.21 -4.67
CA ARG A 186 5.02 8.43 -3.55
C ARG A 186 5.50 8.89 -2.18
N PHE A 187 6.57 9.68 -2.13
CA PHE A 187 7.04 10.33 -0.91
C PHE A 187 7.62 11.71 -1.21
N TRP A 188 7.64 12.54 -0.17
CA TRP A 188 8.34 13.81 -0.16
C TRP A 188 9.62 13.75 0.67
N GLU A 189 10.63 14.48 0.21
CA GLU A 189 11.78 14.82 1.03
C GLU A 189 12.26 16.24 0.68
N ALA A 190 12.34 17.11 1.68
CA ALA A 190 12.78 18.49 1.51
C ALA A 190 14.31 18.52 1.35
N PRO A 191 14.88 19.22 0.35
CA PRO A 191 16.32 19.41 0.17
C PRO A 191 17.08 19.63 1.48
N HIS A 192 17.93 18.67 1.84
CA HIS A 192 18.72 18.63 3.07
C HIS A 192 17.92 18.78 4.38
N TYR A 193 16.65 18.39 4.37
CA TYR A 193 15.70 18.54 5.48
C TYR A 193 15.46 20.00 5.92
N HIS A 194 15.69 20.96 5.02
CA HIS A 194 15.37 22.36 5.28
C HIS A 194 13.92 22.67 4.97
N SER A 195 13.15 22.95 6.02
CA SER A 195 11.79 23.48 5.94
C SER A 195 11.47 24.23 7.23
N THR A 196 10.33 24.92 7.27
CA THR A 196 9.74 25.41 8.52
C THR A 196 8.60 24.50 8.97
N LEU A 197 8.24 24.52 10.25
CA LEU A 197 7.12 23.73 10.77
C LEU A 197 5.83 23.96 9.98
N LYS A 198 5.55 25.21 9.59
CA LYS A 198 4.37 25.52 8.78
C LYS A 198 4.47 24.94 7.37
N GLN A 199 5.66 24.94 6.75
CA GLN A 199 5.88 24.32 5.45
C GLN A 199 5.71 22.79 5.52
N ASP A 200 6.25 22.11 6.54
CA ASP A 200 6.02 20.68 6.74
C ASP A 200 4.53 20.36 6.95
N GLN A 201 3.83 21.18 7.72
CA GLN A 201 2.39 21.03 7.86
C GLN A 201 1.66 21.25 6.53
N PHE A 202 2.08 22.21 5.71
CA PHE A 202 1.52 22.42 4.37
C PHE A 202 1.80 21.25 3.42
N ILE A 203 3.05 20.75 3.38
CA ILE A 203 3.49 19.67 2.50
C ILE A 203 2.79 18.36 2.84
N ARG A 204 2.52 18.09 4.13
CA ARG A 204 1.67 16.97 4.53
C ARG A 204 0.26 17.05 3.97
N GLY A 205 -0.21 18.22 3.52
CA GLY A 205 -1.45 18.30 2.75
C GLY A 205 -1.39 17.48 1.46
N TYR A 206 -0.21 17.39 0.84
CA TYR A 206 0.06 16.72 -0.44
C TYR A 206 0.63 15.31 -0.28
N PHE A 207 1.46 15.07 0.74
CA PHE A 207 2.15 13.79 0.93
C PHE A 207 1.77 13.12 2.24
N GLY A 208 1.29 11.88 2.13
CA GLY A 208 1.07 10.97 3.26
C GLY A 208 2.36 10.43 3.86
N LEU A 209 3.39 10.31 3.04
CA LEU A 209 4.68 9.70 3.38
C LEU A 209 5.81 10.68 3.12
N ASN A 210 6.65 10.90 4.13
CA ASN A 210 7.76 11.82 4.10
C ASN A 210 9.03 11.03 4.46
N TYR A 211 9.93 10.83 3.50
CA TYR A 211 11.18 10.12 3.75
C TYR A 211 12.22 11.09 4.33
N GLN A 212 11.90 11.73 5.44
CA GLN A 212 12.81 12.63 6.17
C GLN A 212 12.53 12.52 7.66
N PRO A 213 13.47 12.92 8.54
CA PRO A 213 13.14 13.11 9.95
C PRO A 213 12.11 14.23 10.12
N ASP A 214 11.29 14.14 11.17
CA ASP A 214 10.56 15.31 11.67
C ASP A 214 11.55 16.22 12.41
N VAL A 215 12.05 17.23 11.70
CA VAL A 215 13.07 18.18 12.18
C VAL A 215 12.51 19.25 13.12
N HIS A 216 11.19 19.30 13.32
CA HIS A 216 10.51 20.31 14.15
C HIS A 216 9.88 19.73 15.42
N GLY A 217 9.93 18.40 15.58
CA GLY A 217 9.54 17.73 16.82
C GLY A 217 10.45 18.08 18.01
N SER A 218 10.00 17.75 19.22
CA SER A 218 10.77 17.96 20.46
C SER A 218 12.06 17.15 20.53
N LYS A 219 12.20 16.12 19.68
CA LYS A 219 13.43 15.38 19.38
C LYS A 219 13.40 15.03 17.90
N VAL A 220 14.55 15.15 17.22
CA VAL A 220 14.74 14.53 15.90
C VAL A 220 14.45 13.05 16.07
N THR A 221 13.52 12.52 15.28
CA THR A 221 13.12 11.12 15.39
C THR A 221 14.16 10.22 14.76
N ASP A 222 14.59 9.22 15.52
CA ASP A 222 15.51 8.18 15.04
C ASP A 222 14.78 6.90 14.59
N ASP A 223 13.44 6.93 14.57
CA ASP A 223 12.56 5.83 14.17
C ASP A 223 11.32 6.37 13.42
N VAL A 224 10.53 5.49 12.81
CA VAL A 224 9.31 5.82 12.05
C VAL A 224 8.31 6.54 12.95
N LYS A 225 7.82 7.69 12.47
CA LYS A 225 6.86 8.51 13.21
C LYS A 225 5.54 8.64 12.46
N SER A 226 4.50 8.02 13.02
CA SER A 226 3.11 8.26 12.61
C SER A 226 2.55 9.52 13.26
N ILE A 227 2.13 10.48 12.45
CA ILE A 227 1.33 11.61 12.90
C ILE A 227 -0.15 11.24 12.79
N ASN A 228 -0.84 11.14 13.92
CA ASN A 228 -2.28 10.90 13.96
C ASN A 228 -3.06 12.20 14.24
N LYS A 229 -3.04 13.14 13.31
CA LYS A 229 -3.70 14.44 13.48
C LYS A 229 -4.28 14.92 12.15
N ARG A 230 -5.51 15.45 12.20
CA ARG A 230 -6.13 16.11 11.05
C ARG A 230 -5.37 17.39 10.70
N ASN A 231 -5.07 17.53 9.42
CA ASN A 231 -4.43 18.69 8.83
C ASN A 231 -5.46 19.44 7.98
N VAL A 232 -5.50 20.77 8.10
CA VAL A 232 -6.46 21.65 7.40
C VAL A 232 -5.75 22.83 6.73
N MET A 233 -4.43 22.76 6.57
CA MET A 233 -3.61 23.93 6.19
C MET A 233 -3.66 24.29 4.71
N SER A 234 -3.93 23.33 3.83
CA SER A 234 -4.01 23.56 2.38
C SER A 234 -5.08 22.65 1.82
N GLY A 235 -5.83 23.17 0.84
CA GLY A 235 -6.92 22.52 0.12
C GLY A 235 -7.80 21.64 1.02
N VAL A 236 -7.88 20.35 0.70
CA VAL A 236 -8.75 19.40 1.41
C VAL A 236 -8.07 18.90 2.67
N SER A 237 -8.83 18.84 3.77
CA SER A 237 -8.28 18.30 5.02
C SER A 237 -7.83 16.85 4.84
N SER A 238 -6.77 16.44 5.52
CA SER A 238 -6.29 15.06 5.49
C SER A 238 -6.00 14.55 6.90
N LEU A 239 -6.17 13.24 7.15
CA LEU A 239 -5.82 12.62 8.42
C LEU A 239 -4.46 11.92 8.33
N GLY A 240 -3.51 12.48 9.07
CA GLY A 240 -2.24 11.84 9.38
C GLY A 240 -1.20 11.83 8.27
N ALA A 241 0.01 11.44 8.64
CA ALA A 241 1.18 11.31 7.77
C ALA A 241 2.24 10.45 8.48
N VAL A 242 3.20 9.91 7.74
CA VAL A 242 4.33 9.14 8.28
C VAL A 242 5.65 9.81 7.90
N TYR A 243 6.57 9.90 8.87
CA TYR A 243 7.95 10.32 8.66
C TYR A 243 8.88 9.13 8.86
N ILE A 244 9.81 8.92 7.92
CA ILE A 244 10.87 7.92 8.02
C ILE A 244 12.21 8.66 8.02
N PRO A 245 12.98 8.64 9.12
CA PRO A 245 14.28 9.30 9.18
C PRO A 245 15.38 8.46 8.51
N THR A 246 16.55 9.07 8.29
CA THR A 246 17.78 8.39 7.85
C THR A 246 18.90 8.55 8.90
N PRO A 247 18.75 8.00 10.13
CA PRO A 247 19.69 8.25 11.23
C PRO A 247 21.08 7.66 10.98
N PHE A 248 21.21 6.70 10.04
CA PHE A 248 22.52 6.17 9.67
C PHE A 248 23.29 7.13 8.75
N GLY A 249 22.61 8.13 8.18
CA GLY A 249 23.20 9.20 7.37
C GLY A 249 23.46 8.75 5.94
N TYR A 250 24.65 9.05 5.43
CA TYR A 250 25.11 8.65 4.10
C TYR A 250 26.54 8.16 4.15
N VAL A 251 27.04 7.71 3.00
CA VAL A 251 28.46 7.37 2.80
C VAL A 251 29.16 8.54 2.11
N PRO A 252 29.92 9.38 2.85
CA PRO A 252 30.70 10.44 2.23
C PRO A 252 31.71 9.90 1.21
N TYR A 253 32.05 10.71 0.21
CA TYR A 253 33.00 10.35 -0.84
C TYR A 253 34.40 9.92 -0.31
N ASN A 254 34.75 10.36 0.90
CA ASN A 254 36.02 10.08 1.59
C ASN A 254 35.89 9.07 2.75
N LYS A 255 34.77 8.35 2.83
CA LYS A 255 34.49 7.31 3.83
C LYS A 255 34.13 6.01 3.12
N ASP A 256 34.07 4.94 3.88
CA ASP A 256 33.81 3.58 3.42
C ASP A 256 32.49 3.02 4.00
N GLU A 257 32.20 1.75 3.69
CA GLU A 257 30.98 1.05 4.10
C GLU A 257 30.76 0.98 5.62
N HIS A 258 31.80 1.13 6.45
CA HIS A 258 31.72 0.94 7.90
C HIS A 258 30.85 2.01 8.57
N VAL A 259 30.67 3.18 7.94
CA VAL A 259 29.77 4.23 8.45
C VAL A 259 28.32 3.76 8.57
N ILE A 260 27.93 2.75 7.79
CA ILE A 260 26.63 2.08 7.82
C ILE A 260 26.72 0.77 8.60
N LEU A 261 27.64 -0.12 8.22
CA LEU A 261 27.69 -1.48 8.73
C LEU A 261 28.00 -1.56 10.22
N ASP A 262 28.77 -0.61 10.77
CA ASP A 262 29.13 -0.62 12.19
C ASP A 262 27.97 -0.18 13.09
N LYS A 263 26.88 0.39 12.54
CA LYS A 263 25.71 0.82 13.31
C LYS A 263 24.64 -0.27 13.42
N LEU A 264 24.61 -1.23 12.49
CA LEU A 264 23.63 -2.33 12.48
C LEU A 264 23.68 -3.11 13.79
N GLY A 265 22.51 -3.35 14.39
CA GLY A 265 22.35 -4.09 15.65
C GLY A 265 22.94 -3.41 16.89
N LYS A 266 23.52 -2.21 16.77
CA LYS A 266 24.14 -1.47 17.91
C LYS A 266 23.30 -0.30 18.41
N THR A 267 22.23 0.06 17.71
CA THR A 267 21.32 1.13 18.08
C THR A 267 19.87 0.65 18.00
N ASN A 268 18.97 1.36 18.69
CA ASN A 268 17.51 1.15 18.57
C ASN A 268 16.90 2.04 17.47
N GLN A 269 17.73 2.63 16.61
CA GLN A 269 17.29 3.50 15.54
C GLN A 269 16.91 2.66 14.33
N ILE A 270 15.97 3.13 13.51
CA ILE A 270 15.71 2.47 12.22
C ILE A 270 16.98 2.48 11.37
N ALA A 271 17.38 1.32 10.83
CA ALA A 271 18.55 1.24 9.96
C ALA A 271 18.20 1.81 8.58
N SER A 272 18.26 3.12 8.46
CA SER A 272 17.86 3.86 7.26
C SER A 272 18.92 4.90 6.91
N PHE A 273 19.33 4.92 5.65
CA PHE A 273 20.39 5.78 5.14
C PHE A 273 20.09 6.20 3.69
N PHE A 274 20.85 7.17 3.20
CA PHE A 274 20.81 7.57 1.79
C PHE A 274 22.17 7.41 1.13
N TYR A 275 22.18 7.23 -0.18
CA TYR A 275 23.37 6.98 -0.99
C TYR A 275 23.30 7.72 -2.31
N HIS A 276 24.40 8.38 -2.69
CA HIS A 276 24.53 9.07 -3.95
C HIS A 276 24.98 8.09 -5.06
N PRO A 277 24.13 7.74 -6.04
CA PRO A 277 24.46 6.69 -7.01
C PRO A 277 25.64 7.06 -7.92
N PHE A 278 25.93 8.36 -8.09
CA PHE A 278 27.08 8.81 -8.89
C PHE A 278 28.44 8.42 -8.29
N LEU A 279 28.51 8.03 -7.01
CA LEU A 279 29.74 7.50 -6.40
C LEU A 279 30.22 6.21 -7.08
N GLU A 280 29.30 5.48 -7.71
CA GLU A 280 29.57 4.22 -8.41
C GLU A 280 30.11 4.43 -9.82
N PHE A 281 29.92 5.61 -10.42
CA PHE A 281 30.16 5.85 -11.84
C PHE A 281 31.61 5.63 -12.26
N LYS A 282 32.57 5.96 -11.39
CA LYS A 282 34.01 5.74 -11.65
C LYS A 282 34.40 4.26 -11.68
N HIS A 283 33.54 3.37 -11.21
CA HIS A 283 33.77 1.92 -11.16
C HIS A 283 33.13 1.18 -12.33
N LEU A 284 32.34 1.87 -13.15
CA LEU A 284 31.61 1.27 -14.26
C LEU A 284 32.40 1.38 -15.56
N THR A 285 32.30 0.34 -16.39
CA THR A 285 32.93 0.28 -17.71
C THR A 285 31.86 0.20 -18.79
N ALA A 286 32.08 0.91 -19.90
CA ALA A 286 31.20 0.83 -21.06
C ALA A 286 31.27 -0.58 -21.65
N ALA A 287 30.12 -1.19 -21.89
CA ALA A 287 30.03 -2.50 -22.53
C ALA A 287 30.21 -2.35 -24.03
N ALA A 288 30.86 -3.35 -24.64
CA ALA A 288 31.12 -3.41 -26.08
C ALA A 288 30.80 -4.81 -26.62
N ASP A 289 30.48 -4.90 -27.92
CA ASP A 289 30.35 -6.17 -28.63
C ASP A 289 31.70 -6.86 -28.86
N ALA A 290 31.69 -8.03 -29.53
CA ALA A 290 32.90 -8.81 -29.79
C ALA A 290 33.93 -8.07 -30.65
N GLU A 291 33.47 -7.08 -31.42
CA GLU A 291 34.26 -6.21 -32.29
C GLU A 291 34.74 -4.93 -31.58
N GLY A 292 34.37 -4.73 -30.32
CA GLY A 292 34.77 -3.57 -29.51
C GLY A 292 33.92 -2.32 -29.76
N LYS A 293 32.78 -2.43 -30.43
CA LYS A 293 31.84 -1.32 -30.64
C LYS A 293 30.96 -1.15 -29.38
N PRO A 294 30.76 0.10 -28.90
CA PRO A 294 29.91 0.34 -27.73
C PRO A 294 28.49 -0.21 -27.91
N LEU A 295 28.01 -0.94 -26.90
CA LEU A 295 26.63 -1.38 -26.85
C LEU A 295 25.73 -0.21 -26.47
N ILE A 296 24.69 0.03 -27.26
CA ILE A 296 23.69 1.08 -27.04
C ILE A 296 22.31 0.40 -26.91
N ARG A 297 21.54 0.78 -25.89
CA ARG A 297 20.16 0.35 -25.67
C ARG A 297 19.26 1.57 -25.58
N ASP A 298 18.36 1.72 -26.56
CA ASP A 298 17.41 2.84 -26.65
C ASP A 298 18.10 4.21 -26.64
N GLY A 299 19.21 4.32 -27.38
CA GLY A 299 20.02 5.55 -27.44
C GLY A 299 20.92 5.79 -26.23
N ILE A 300 20.88 4.93 -25.21
CA ILE A 300 21.70 5.06 -24.00
C ILE A 300 22.84 4.03 -24.01
N PRO A 301 24.10 4.45 -23.80
CA PRO A 301 25.21 3.51 -23.68
C PRO A 301 25.04 2.52 -22.53
N VAL A 302 25.36 1.26 -22.77
CA VAL A 302 25.29 0.21 -21.75
C VAL A 302 26.56 0.22 -20.93
N TYR A 303 26.43 0.29 -19.61
CA TYR A 303 27.53 0.15 -18.65
C TYR A 303 27.36 -1.10 -17.79
N THR A 304 28.48 -1.64 -17.33
CA THR A 304 28.50 -2.79 -16.41
C THR A 304 29.59 -2.63 -15.36
N TYR A 305 29.40 -3.30 -14.22
CA TYR A 305 30.47 -3.50 -13.25
C TYR A 305 31.47 -4.54 -13.80
N PRO A 306 32.78 -4.25 -13.78
CA PRO A 306 33.82 -5.26 -13.96
C PRO A 306 33.63 -6.41 -12.96
N ARG A 307 34.04 -7.64 -13.33
CA ARG A 307 33.85 -8.83 -12.47
C ARG A 307 34.53 -8.68 -11.11
N GLU A 308 35.67 -8.02 -11.09
CA GLU A 308 36.49 -7.75 -9.90
C GLU A 308 36.18 -6.41 -9.20
N ALA A 309 35.17 -5.68 -9.66
CA ALA A 309 34.77 -4.44 -8.99
C ALA A 309 34.25 -4.73 -7.57
N VAL A 310 34.74 -3.96 -6.61
CA VAL A 310 34.24 -3.96 -5.23
C VAL A 310 34.04 -2.50 -4.82
N THR A 311 32.80 -2.03 -4.93
CA THR A 311 32.42 -0.66 -4.55
C THR A 311 31.86 -0.60 -3.13
N TYR A 312 31.71 0.60 -2.58
CA TYR A 312 31.10 0.76 -1.26
C TYR A 312 29.64 0.29 -1.25
N LEU A 313 28.87 0.54 -2.31
CA LEU A 313 27.49 0.04 -2.39
C LEU A 313 27.45 -1.50 -2.38
N GLN A 314 28.31 -2.16 -3.15
CA GLN A 314 28.38 -3.62 -3.20
C GLN A 314 28.79 -4.24 -1.85
N LYS A 315 29.76 -3.62 -1.16
CA LYS A 315 30.18 -4.04 0.17
C LYS A 315 29.10 -3.82 1.23
N ILE A 316 28.35 -2.70 1.16
CA ILE A 316 27.21 -2.46 2.05
C ILE A 316 26.16 -3.55 1.86
N ILE A 317 25.76 -3.84 0.63
CA ILE A 317 24.74 -4.87 0.35
C ILE A 317 25.18 -6.23 0.87
N THR A 318 26.44 -6.61 0.62
CA THR A 318 27.01 -7.87 1.12
C THR A 318 27.09 -7.90 2.64
N GLY A 319 27.54 -6.79 3.26
CA GLY A 319 27.69 -6.67 4.70
C GLY A 319 26.36 -6.66 5.47
N VAL A 320 25.32 -6.00 4.93
CA VAL A 320 23.95 -6.01 5.46
C VAL A 320 23.44 -7.45 5.54
N ARG A 321 23.57 -8.21 4.45
CA ARG A 321 23.16 -9.62 4.40
C ARG A 321 23.99 -10.50 5.34
N ALA A 322 25.30 -10.27 5.42
CA ALA A 322 26.18 -11.01 6.32
C ALA A 322 25.81 -10.79 7.80
N GLN A 323 25.15 -9.68 8.14
CA GLN A 323 24.62 -9.39 9.47
C GLN A 323 23.14 -9.83 9.64
N HIS A 324 22.60 -10.58 8.67
CA HIS A 324 21.21 -11.09 8.64
C HIS A 324 20.15 -9.98 8.63
N TYR A 325 20.46 -8.85 7.98
CA TYR A 325 19.48 -7.82 7.66
C TYR A 325 18.98 -7.97 6.22
N GLU A 326 17.74 -7.57 5.99
CA GLU A 326 17.09 -7.53 4.69
C GLU A 326 16.83 -6.09 4.25
N PHE A 327 16.87 -5.81 2.95
CA PHE A 327 16.48 -4.50 2.44
C PHE A 327 14.97 -4.46 2.26
N TYR A 328 14.32 -3.42 2.79
CA TYR A 328 12.89 -3.19 2.65
C TYR A 328 12.63 -2.07 1.64
N SER A 329 11.53 -2.18 0.89
CA SER A 329 10.99 -1.02 0.20
C SER A 329 10.43 -0.01 1.22
N LEU A 330 10.19 1.23 0.79
CA LEU A 330 9.57 2.22 1.68
C LEU A 330 8.16 1.77 2.10
N HIS A 331 7.48 1.09 1.18
CA HIS A 331 6.13 0.64 1.37
C HIS A 331 6.03 -0.68 2.16
N ASP A 332 7.09 -1.50 2.23
CA ASP A 332 7.17 -2.61 3.20
C ASP A 332 7.34 -2.09 4.63
N CYS A 333 8.10 -1.00 4.79
CA CYS A 333 8.23 -0.33 6.08
C CYS A 333 6.91 0.34 6.50
N VAL A 334 6.22 1.00 5.56
CA VAL A 334 4.93 1.67 5.78
C VAL A 334 3.88 1.04 4.85
N PRO A 335 3.19 -0.02 5.30
CA PRO A 335 2.29 -0.80 4.45
C PRO A 335 1.01 -0.05 4.08
N PHE A 336 0.70 1.06 4.75
CA PHE A 336 -0.38 1.93 4.32
C PHE A 336 0.05 3.39 4.41
N THR A 337 -0.13 4.13 3.32
CA THR A 337 0.16 5.56 3.25
C THR A 337 -1.12 6.35 3.45
N PRO A 338 -1.23 7.20 4.50
CA PRO A 338 -2.38 8.08 4.67
C PRO A 338 -2.64 8.94 3.42
N SER A 339 -3.84 8.89 2.88
CA SER A 339 -4.17 9.47 1.56
C SER A 339 -5.25 10.55 1.69
N GLU A 340 -6.30 10.49 0.87
CA GLU A 340 -7.37 11.49 0.80
C GLU A 340 -8.36 11.39 1.96
N SER A 341 -9.07 12.49 2.19
CA SER A 341 -10.28 12.49 3.01
C SER A 341 -11.46 13.00 2.20
N LEU A 342 -12.63 12.42 2.43
CA LEU A 342 -13.91 12.82 1.86
C LEU A 342 -14.85 13.26 2.97
N GLN A 343 -15.52 14.40 2.78
CA GLN A 343 -16.61 14.86 3.63
C GLN A 343 -17.93 14.60 2.91
N LEU A 344 -18.76 13.70 3.44
CA LEU A 344 -20.11 13.46 2.92
C LEU A 344 -21.05 14.61 3.29
N SER A 345 -22.03 14.88 2.43
CA SER A 345 -23.00 15.97 2.62
C SER A 345 -23.98 15.69 3.77
N LYS A 346 -24.21 14.41 4.08
CA LYS A 346 -25.12 13.92 5.13
C LYS A 346 -24.35 13.16 6.20
N ARG A 347 -24.81 13.28 7.46
CA ARG A 347 -24.16 12.66 8.63
C ARG A 347 -24.81 11.35 9.08
N LYS A 348 -26.11 11.15 8.83
CA LYS A 348 -26.84 9.93 9.20
C LYS A 348 -27.04 9.03 7.99
N VAL A 349 -25.92 8.55 7.46
CA VAL A 349 -25.89 7.63 6.31
C VAL A 349 -25.22 6.32 6.71
N ASN A 350 -25.71 5.23 6.15
CA ASN A 350 -24.92 4.01 6.05
C ASN A 350 -24.07 4.12 4.78
N ILE A 351 -22.80 3.72 4.84
CA ILE A 351 -21.92 3.75 3.68
C ILE A 351 -21.42 2.36 3.28
N GLN A 352 -21.13 2.19 2.00
CA GLN A 352 -20.34 1.10 1.46
C GLN A 352 -19.35 1.63 0.42
N LEU A 353 -18.32 0.83 0.17
CA LEU A 353 -17.30 1.10 -0.83
C LEU A 353 -17.37 0.00 -1.90
N GLY A 354 -17.29 0.40 -3.17
CA GLY A 354 -17.24 -0.54 -4.28
C GLY A 354 -17.37 0.17 -5.62
N ASP A 355 -16.79 -0.42 -6.67
CA ASP A 355 -16.84 0.10 -8.03
C ASP A 355 -18.26 -0.05 -8.60
N VAL A 356 -19.08 0.99 -8.49
CA VAL A 356 -20.44 1.01 -9.06
C VAL A 356 -20.46 1.78 -10.38
N THR A 357 -19.47 2.62 -10.65
CA THR A 357 -19.34 3.36 -11.92
C THR A 357 -18.81 2.48 -13.05
N GLY A 358 -17.99 1.48 -12.73
CA GLY A 358 -17.27 0.60 -13.64
C GLY A 358 -15.94 1.18 -14.11
N ASP A 359 -15.35 2.09 -13.33
CA ASP A 359 -14.06 2.73 -13.66
C ASP A 359 -12.85 1.98 -13.09
N GLY A 360 -13.08 0.88 -12.38
CA GLY A 360 -12.05 0.01 -11.83
C GLY A 360 -11.63 0.36 -10.41
N GLN A 361 -12.15 1.42 -9.79
CA GLN A 361 -11.83 1.80 -8.41
C GLN A 361 -13.09 1.90 -7.53
N ALA A 362 -12.92 1.85 -6.21
CA ALA A 362 -14.08 1.95 -5.32
C ALA A 362 -14.68 3.36 -5.28
N ASP A 363 -16.00 3.41 -5.41
CA ASP A 363 -16.81 4.60 -5.14
C ASP A 363 -17.34 4.60 -3.71
N VAL A 364 -17.82 5.75 -3.23
CA VAL A 364 -18.50 5.87 -1.93
C VAL A 364 -20.01 5.92 -2.13
N ILE A 365 -20.70 4.87 -1.70
CA ILE A 365 -22.15 4.76 -1.79
C ILE A 365 -22.73 5.10 -0.42
N SER A 366 -23.64 6.05 -0.35
CA SER A 366 -24.31 6.48 0.88
C SER A 366 -25.82 6.28 0.78
N TRP A 367 -26.43 5.75 1.83
CA TRP A 367 -27.89 5.66 1.95
C TRP A 367 -28.37 6.49 3.13
N ASP A 368 -29.06 7.60 2.83
CA ASP A 368 -29.67 8.47 3.83
C ASP A 368 -30.92 7.82 4.42
N LEU A 369 -30.85 7.53 5.72
CA LEU A 369 -31.89 6.80 6.44
C LEU A 369 -33.15 7.64 6.68
N SER A 370 -33.10 8.95 6.42
CA SER A 370 -34.23 9.87 6.60
C SER A 370 -34.93 10.21 5.29
N SER A 371 -34.19 10.49 4.22
CA SER A 371 -34.76 10.84 2.91
C SER A 371 -34.95 9.61 2.00
N GLY A 372 -34.24 8.52 2.28
CA GLY A 372 -34.14 7.37 1.38
C GLY A 372 -33.28 7.63 0.14
N GLU A 373 -32.58 8.76 0.07
CA GLU A 373 -31.68 9.07 -1.03
C GLU A 373 -30.47 8.15 -0.98
N ILE A 374 -30.12 7.59 -2.14
CA ILE A 374 -28.88 6.86 -2.35
C ILE A 374 -28.01 7.72 -3.23
N THR A 375 -26.90 8.15 -2.67
CA THR A 375 -25.90 8.95 -3.36
C THR A 375 -24.64 8.14 -3.61
N VAL A 376 -23.96 8.48 -4.69
CA VAL A 376 -22.66 7.93 -5.05
C VAL A 376 -21.69 9.08 -5.23
N THR A 377 -20.54 9.00 -4.58
CA THR A 377 -19.38 9.85 -4.86
C THR A 377 -18.38 9.00 -5.63
N PRO A 378 -18.21 9.23 -6.95
CA PRO A 378 -17.23 8.49 -7.73
C PRO A 378 -15.83 8.61 -7.13
N GLY A 379 -15.13 7.49 -7.02
CA GLY A 379 -13.80 7.42 -6.41
C GLY A 379 -12.79 8.30 -7.14
N ARG A 380 -11.89 8.92 -6.36
CA ARG A 380 -10.63 9.48 -6.87
C ARG A 380 -9.58 9.40 -5.78
N PHE A 381 -9.41 8.20 -5.27
CA PHE A 381 -8.38 7.86 -4.30
C PHE A 381 -7.15 7.44 -5.11
N GLY A 382 -6.05 8.17 -5.01
CA GLY A 382 -4.87 7.94 -5.85
C GLY A 382 -4.10 9.21 -6.21
N GLY A 383 -2.78 9.05 -6.34
CA GLY A 383 -1.85 10.14 -6.66
C GLY A 383 -1.59 11.08 -5.49
N ILE A 384 -1.30 12.34 -5.80
CA ILE A 384 -1.06 13.38 -4.78
C ILE A 384 -2.38 13.84 -4.16
N ARG A 385 -2.54 13.59 -2.85
CA ARG A 385 -3.64 14.13 -2.04
C ARG A 385 -3.62 15.66 -2.02
N ASN A 386 -4.67 16.29 -1.48
CA ASN A 386 -4.95 17.74 -1.46
C ASN A 386 -5.93 18.25 -2.55
N LYS A 387 -6.59 17.34 -3.25
CA LYS A 387 -7.67 17.68 -4.19
C LYS A 387 -9.03 17.19 -3.65
N PRO A 388 -10.13 17.89 -3.95
CA PRO A 388 -11.46 17.38 -3.64
C PRO A 388 -11.72 16.09 -4.42
N GLN A 389 -12.46 15.19 -3.79
CA GLN A 389 -13.09 14.05 -4.46
C GLN A 389 -14.15 14.55 -5.43
N ASN A 390 -14.66 13.64 -6.28
CA ASN A 390 -15.75 13.97 -7.19
C ASN A 390 -17.01 14.39 -6.42
N ASP A 391 -17.92 15.09 -7.10
CA ASP A 391 -19.16 15.52 -6.49
C ASP A 391 -20.08 14.33 -6.18
N GLU A 392 -20.81 14.45 -5.08
CA GLU A 392 -21.83 13.48 -4.69
C GLU A 392 -23.05 13.58 -5.63
N GLN A 393 -23.47 12.43 -6.19
CA GLN A 393 -24.54 12.33 -7.18
C GLN A 393 -25.70 11.51 -6.65
N LEU A 394 -26.94 11.97 -6.84
CA LEU A 394 -28.14 11.19 -6.51
C LEU A 394 -28.36 10.10 -7.57
N TRP A 395 -28.29 8.84 -7.16
CA TRP A 395 -28.42 7.68 -8.06
C TRP A 395 -29.76 6.97 -7.94
N ALA A 396 -30.39 6.99 -6.75
CA ALA A 396 -31.71 6.44 -6.53
C ALA A 396 -32.40 7.06 -5.32
N LYS A 397 -33.72 6.87 -5.21
CA LYS A 397 -34.51 7.21 -4.02
C LYS A 397 -35.31 6.00 -3.56
N ILE A 398 -34.80 5.34 -2.54
CA ILE A 398 -35.35 4.11 -1.97
C ILE A 398 -35.64 4.37 -0.48
N PRO A 399 -36.92 4.51 -0.09
CA PRO A 399 -37.28 4.78 1.29
C PRO A 399 -36.69 3.76 2.26
N TYR A 400 -35.97 4.25 3.27
CA TYR A 400 -35.43 3.39 4.30
C TYR A 400 -36.55 2.95 5.26
N THR A 401 -36.66 1.64 5.45
CA THR A 401 -37.46 1.05 6.53
C THR A 401 -36.51 0.54 7.61
N LYS A 402 -36.80 0.84 8.89
CA LYS A 402 -35.95 0.41 10.00
C LYS A 402 -35.69 -1.10 9.94
N GLY A 403 -34.42 -1.49 9.92
CA GLY A 403 -33.99 -2.89 9.83
C GLY A 403 -33.86 -3.42 8.42
N ALA A 404 -34.05 -2.58 7.39
CA ALA A 404 -33.58 -2.87 6.05
C ALA A 404 -32.05 -2.89 6.01
N ALA A 405 -31.49 -3.77 5.19
CA ALA A 405 -30.05 -3.90 5.00
C ALA A 405 -29.71 -3.96 3.52
N TYR A 406 -28.51 -3.50 3.16
CA TYR A 406 -28.05 -3.50 1.78
C TYR A 406 -26.60 -3.99 1.66
N ALA A 407 -26.24 -4.38 0.44
CA ALA A 407 -24.91 -4.86 0.07
C ALA A 407 -24.63 -4.51 -1.40
N LEU A 408 -23.35 -4.44 -1.73
CA LEU A 408 -22.86 -4.27 -3.10
C LEU A 408 -22.29 -5.60 -3.63
N ALA A 409 -22.77 -6.05 -4.78
CA ALA A 409 -22.26 -7.23 -5.48
C ALA A 409 -22.67 -7.20 -6.97
N ASP A 410 -21.79 -7.61 -7.86
CA ASP A 410 -22.00 -7.62 -9.31
C ASP A 410 -23.01 -8.70 -9.72
N ALA A 411 -24.29 -8.34 -9.85
CA ALA A 411 -25.38 -9.28 -10.01
C ALA A 411 -25.48 -9.88 -11.42
N ASN A 412 -24.95 -9.18 -12.43
CA ASN A 412 -25.05 -9.54 -13.85
C ASN A 412 -23.68 -9.87 -14.50
N ALA A 413 -22.60 -9.89 -13.71
CA ALA A 413 -21.23 -10.12 -14.15
C ALA A 413 -20.73 -9.10 -15.18
N ASP A 414 -21.18 -7.84 -15.08
CA ASP A 414 -20.76 -6.75 -15.99
C ASP A 414 -19.54 -5.97 -15.51
N GLY A 415 -18.98 -6.35 -14.36
CA GLY A 415 -17.82 -5.73 -13.73
C GLY A 415 -18.17 -4.63 -12.73
N LYS A 416 -19.41 -4.14 -12.70
CA LYS A 416 -19.86 -3.14 -11.73
C LYS A 416 -20.48 -3.82 -10.54
N LYS A 417 -20.36 -3.21 -9.37
CA LYS A 417 -21.14 -3.62 -8.21
C LYS A 417 -22.57 -3.11 -8.36
N ASP A 418 -23.52 -4.01 -8.16
CA ASP A 418 -24.95 -3.70 -8.11
C ASP A 418 -25.44 -3.57 -6.68
N LEU A 419 -26.57 -2.90 -6.51
CA LEU A 419 -27.18 -2.66 -5.20
C LEU A 419 -28.20 -3.75 -4.87
N TRP A 420 -28.02 -4.40 -3.73
CA TRP A 420 -28.94 -5.40 -3.18
C TRP A 420 -29.55 -4.87 -1.89
N ILE A 421 -30.88 -4.90 -1.76
CA ILE A 421 -31.60 -4.44 -0.56
C ILE A 421 -32.56 -5.53 -0.08
N VAL A 422 -32.48 -5.86 1.21
CA VAL A 422 -33.51 -6.64 1.90
C VAL A 422 -34.30 -5.72 2.82
N HIS A 423 -35.62 -5.72 2.64
CA HIS A 423 -36.56 -5.04 3.52
C HIS A 423 -37.08 -5.97 4.62
N PRO A 424 -37.46 -5.44 5.79
CA PRO A 424 -38.00 -6.24 6.89
C PRO A 424 -39.26 -7.04 6.54
N SER A 425 -40.00 -6.61 5.50
CA SER A 425 -41.15 -7.32 4.95
C SER A 425 -40.81 -8.66 4.27
N GLY A 426 -39.53 -8.98 4.11
CA GLY A 426 -39.04 -10.14 3.36
C GLY A 426 -38.93 -9.87 1.85
N LYS A 427 -38.98 -8.61 1.42
CA LYS A 427 -38.74 -8.23 0.03
C LYS A 427 -37.24 -8.08 -0.21
N LEU A 428 -36.70 -8.85 -1.16
CA LEU A 428 -35.33 -8.70 -1.67
C LEU A 428 -35.38 -8.02 -3.04
N GLU A 429 -34.68 -6.90 -3.19
CA GLU A 429 -34.58 -6.17 -4.45
C GLU A 429 -33.13 -6.07 -4.90
N THR A 430 -32.90 -6.29 -6.18
CA THR A 430 -31.61 -6.06 -6.85
C THR A 430 -31.78 -4.93 -7.85
N PHE A 431 -30.90 -3.94 -7.77
CA PHE A 431 -30.85 -2.79 -8.66
C PHE A 431 -29.52 -2.80 -9.42
N LEU A 432 -29.56 -2.90 -10.74
CA LEU A 432 -28.36 -2.88 -11.57
C LEU A 432 -27.79 -1.46 -11.64
N SER A 433 -26.48 -1.35 -11.55
CA SER A 433 -25.78 -0.12 -11.85
C SER A 433 -25.74 0.11 -13.36
N THR A 434 -26.08 1.32 -13.78
CA THR A 434 -25.86 1.77 -15.16
C THR A 434 -24.50 2.45 -15.33
N GLY A 435 -23.73 2.61 -14.26
CA GLY A 435 -22.55 3.48 -14.16
C GLY A 435 -22.87 4.92 -13.75
N SER A 436 -24.16 5.28 -13.64
CA SER A 436 -24.60 6.62 -13.21
C SER A 436 -25.91 6.63 -12.41
N THR A 437 -26.66 5.53 -12.40
CA THR A 437 -27.90 5.35 -11.62
C THR A 437 -28.09 3.88 -11.26
N PHE A 438 -28.90 3.60 -10.24
CA PHE A 438 -29.37 2.25 -9.92
C PHE A 438 -30.78 2.02 -10.47
N GLN A 439 -30.97 0.98 -11.27
CA GLN A 439 -32.26 0.61 -11.86
C GLN A 439 -32.76 -0.72 -11.33
N ILE A 440 -34.01 -0.76 -10.86
CA ILE A 440 -34.60 -2.02 -10.37
C ILE A 440 -34.56 -3.08 -11.46
N ASN A 441 -34.03 -4.25 -11.12
CA ASN A 441 -33.91 -5.39 -12.03
C ASN A 441 -34.81 -6.53 -11.60
N GLN A 442 -34.69 -6.97 -10.34
CA GLN A 442 -35.46 -8.10 -9.85
C GLN A 442 -35.98 -7.86 -8.44
N THR A 443 -37.14 -8.43 -8.16
CA THR A 443 -37.71 -8.56 -6.81
C THR A 443 -37.91 -10.04 -6.51
N ARG A 444 -37.44 -10.47 -5.35
CA ARG A 444 -37.52 -11.83 -4.83
C ARG A 444 -37.97 -11.82 -3.37
N THR A 445 -38.17 -13.00 -2.81
CA THR A 445 -38.50 -13.19 -1.40
C THR A 445 -37.25 -13.48 -0.57
N PHE A 446 -37.31 -13.07 0.69
CA PHE A 446 -36.32 -13.29 1.73
C PHE A 446 -37.05 -13.56 3.06
N PRO A 447 -36.44 -14.26 4.03
CA PRO A 447 -36.99 -14.37 5.38
C PRO A 447 -37.43 -13.02 5.96
N GLN A 448 -38.67 -12.94 6.47
CA GLN A 448 -39.17 -11.72 7.11
C GLN A 448 -38.42 -11.42 8.41
N GLY A 449 -38.24 -10.14 8.71
CA GLY A 449 -37.59 -9.65 9.93
C GLY A 449 -36.51 -8.62 9.65
N GLU A 450 -36.16 -7.87 10.70
CA GLU A 450 -35.10 -6.88 10.65
C GLU A 450 -33.71 -7.55 10.58
N LEU A 451 -32.81 -6.97 9.80
CA LEU A 451 -31.42 -7.42 9.66
C LEU A 451 -30.45 -6.38 10.24
N GLN A 452 -29.31 -6.85 10.76
CA GLN A 452 -28.20 -5.99 11.17
C GLN A 452 -27.33 -5.58 9.98
N ASN A 453 -27.18 -6.48 9.00
CA ASN A 453 -26.32 -6.33 7.83
C ASN A 453 -26.75 -7.34 6.75
N LEU A 454 -26.28 -7.11 5.52
CA LEU A 454 -26.50 -7.97 4.37
C LEU A 454 -25.16 -8.34 3.75
N TYR A 455 -25.06 -9.58 3.28
CA TYR A 455 -23.92 -10.12 2.56
C TYR A 455 -24.43 -10.85 1.32
N VAL A 456 -23.77 -10.62 0.19
CA VAL A 456 -24.10 -11.26 -1.08
C VAL A 456 -22.84 -11.94 -1.58
N LEU A 457 -22.91 -13.25 -1.76
CA LEU A 457 -21.78 -14.07 -2.17
C LEU A 457 -22.08 -14.68 -3.54
N ARG A 458 -21.16 -14.49 -4.48
CA ARG A 458 -21.16 -15.21 -5.75
C ARG A 458 -20.90 -16.68 -5.49
N GLN A 459 -21.64 -17.53 -6.19
CA GLN A 459 -21.52 -18.99 -6.13
C GLN A 459 -21.33 -19.53 -7.56
N PRO A 460 -20.77 -20.74 -7.72
CA PRO A 460 -20.63 -21.36 -9.03
C PRO A 460 -21.98 -21.49 -9.77
N ASN A 461 -21.93 -21.54 -11.11
CA ASN A 461 -23.11 -21.70 -11.98
C ASN A 461 -24.13 -20.56 -11.87
N ASP A 462 -23.63 -19.30 -11.92
CA ASP A 462 -24.42 -18.06 -11.90
C ASP A 462 -25.44 -18.02 -10.76
N ALA A 463 -25.00 -18.46 -9.59
CA ALA A 463 -25.81 -18.51 -8.39
C ALA A 463 -25.32 -17.52 -7.34
N TRP A 464 -26.20 -17.19 -6.41
CA TRP A 464 -25.93 -16.23 -5.34
C TRP A 464 -26.42 -16.75 -4.01
N ALA A 465 -25.62 -16.55 -2.96
CA ALA A 465 -26.08 -16.67 -1.58
C ALA A 465 -26.29 -15.26 -1.02
N VAL A 466 -27.51 -14.96 -0.61
CA VAL A 466 -27.84 -13.68 0.04
C VAL A 466 -28.14 -13.99 1.50
N ALA A 467 -27.41 -13.37 2.43
CA ALA A 467 -27.48 -13.69 3.85
C ALA A 467 -27.39 -12.45 4.73
N GLY A 468 -27.99 -12.51 5.91
CA GLY A 468 -27.95 -11.42 6.87
C GLY A 468 -28.04 -11.92 8.31
N VAL A 469 -27.43 -11.17 9.22
CA VAL A 469 -27.56 -11.42 10.67
C VAL A 469 -28.88 -10.84 11.13
N SER A 470 -29.70 -11.65 11.82
CA SER A 470 -30.97 -11.19 12.40
C SER A 470 -30.76 -10.05 13.41
N ALA A 471 -31.74 -9.15 13.55
CA ALA A 471 -31.64 -8.02 14.49
C ALA A 471 -31.47 -8.45 15.96
N ASP A 472 -32.01 -9.61 16.34
CA ASP A 472 -31.79 -10.24 17.65
C ASP A 472 -30.37 -10.82 17.83
N LYS A 473 -29.57 -10.83 16.75
CA LYS A 473 -28.18 -11.28 16.66
C LYS A 473 -27.98 -12.75 16.99
N THR A 474 -29.03 -13.56 16.87
CA THR A 474 -29.02 -14.98 17.20
C THR A 474 -28.77 -15.88 15.99
N ARG A 475 -29.02 -15.40 14.77
CA ARG A 475 -29.09 -16.23 13.58
C ARG A 475 -28.46 -15.57 12.36
N LEU A 476 -27.87 -16.38 11.48
CA LEU A 476 -27.60 -16.04 10.08
C LEU A 476 -28.74 -16.62 9.24
N VAL A 477 -29.54 -15.76 8.62
CA VAL A 477 -30.66 -16.13 7.75
C VAL A 477 -30.31 -15.81 6.30
N GLY A 478 -30.88 -16.54 5.34
CA GLY A 478 -30.55 -16.26 3.95
C GLY A 478 -31.37 -17.05 2.93
N VAL A 479 -31.06 -16.77 1.66
CA VAL A 479 -31.60 -17.45 0.49
C VAL A 479 -30.48 -17.81 -0.48
N TYR A 480 -30.69 -18.89 -1.22
CA TYR A 480 -29.89 -19.27 -2.38
C TYR A 480 -30.67 -18.97 -3.65
N LEU A 481 -30.05 -18.25 -4.59
CA LEU A 481 -30.65 -17.82 -5.84
C LEU A 481 -29.95 -18.51 -7.01
N GLN A 482 -30.71 -19.18 -7.88
CA GLN A 482 -30.16 -19.81 -9.08
C GLN A 482 -31.25 -19.97 -10.14
N GLY A 483 -30.96 -19.60 -11.39
CA GLY A 483 -31.84 -19.88 -12.54
C GLY A 483 -33.29 -19.44 -12.35
N GLY A 484 -33.50 -18.21 -11.85
CA GLY A 484 -34.84 -17.69 -11.57
C GLY A 484 -35.45 -18.15 -10.24
N THR A 485 -34.91 -19.19 -9.60
CA THR A 485 -35.45 -19.75 -8.35
C THR A 485 -34.85 -19.10 -7.11
N THR A 486 -35.63 -19.06 -6.03
CA THR A 486 -35.20 -18.63 -4.70
C THR A 486 -35.48 -19.77 -3.73
N LYS A 487 -34.44 -20.25 -3.04
CA LYS A 487 -34.55 -21.31 -2.03
C LYS A 487 -34.12 -20.78 -0.68
N LEU A 488 -34.84 -21.15 0.39
CA LEU A 488 -34.47 -20.75 1.74
C LEU A 488 -33.23 -21.53 2.20
N LEU A 489 -32.30 -20.84 2.83
CA LEU A 489 -31.19 -21.47 3.55
C LEU A 489 -31.67 -21.86 4.95
N GLU A 490 -31.20 -23.00 5.45
CA GLU A 490 -31.37 -23.33 6.85
C GLU A 490 -30.66 -22.28 7.72
N PRO A 491 -31.37 -21.59 8.63
CA PRO A 491 -30.75 -20.57 9.46
C PRO A 491 -29.65 -21.17 10.35
N TYR A 492 -28.46 -20.56 10.31
CA TYR A 492 -27.40 -20.95 11.24
C TYR A 492 -27.66 -20.30 12.59
N LEU A 493 -27.77 -21.10 13.65
CA LEU A 493 -27.95 -20.62 15.02
C LEU A 493 -26.59 -20.31 15.67
N PHE A 494 -26.39 -19.08 16.13
CA PHE A 494 -25.19 -18.73 16.89
C PHE A 494 -25.30 -19.26 18.32
N SER A 495 -24.22 -19.85 18.82
CA SER A 495 -24.12 -20.33 20.20
C SER A 495 -24.27 -19.20 21.24
N ARG A 496 -23.94 -17.96 20.87
CA ARG A 496 -24.13 -16.76 21.68
C ARG A 496 -24.61 -15.60 20.81
N PRO A 497 -25.64 -14.84 21.24
CA PRO A 497 -26.04 -13.62 20.57
C PRO A 497 -24.94 -12.57 20.61
N GLY A 498 -24.75 -11.81 19.54
CA GLY A 498 -23.77 -10.74 19.50
C GLY A 498 -23.59 -10.13 18.12
N SER A 499 -23.16 -8.86 18.08
CA SER A 499 -22.94 -8.19 16.80
C SER A 499 -21.86 -8.94 16.02
N ARG A 500 -22.19 -9.35 14.79
CA ARG A 500 -21.21 -9.93 13.87
C ARG A 500 -21.16 -9.06 12.62
N LEU A 501 -19.94 -8.62 12.32
CA LEU A 501 -19.60 -7.99 11.06
C LEU A 501 -18.73 -9.02 10.36
N PHE A 502 -19.31 -9.71 9.39
CA PHE A 502 -18.58 -10.64 8.55
C PHE A 502 -17.86 -9.87 7.45
N GLN A 503 -16.75 -10.42 6.97
CA GLN A 503 -16.20 -10.05 5.68
C GLN A 503 -16.63 -11.09 4.66
N VAL A 504 -17.06 -10.66 3.47
CA VAL A 504 -17.08 -11.55 2.31
C VAL A 504 -15.63 -11.70 1.88
N VAL A 505 -15.15 -12.93 1.83
CA VAL A 505 -13.77 -13.26 1.46
C VAL A 505 -13.77 -14.26 0.33
N GLU A 506 -12.84 -14.12 -0.59
CA GLU A 506 -12.70 -14.99 -1.75
C GLU A 506 -11.35 -15.69 -1.73
N GLU A 507 -11.36 -17.01 -1.89
CA GLU A 507 -10.15 -17.80 -2.08
C GLU A 507 -10.40 -18.79 -3.21
N ASN A 508 -9.49 -18.84 -4.18
CA ASN A 508 -9.58 -19.76 -5.33
C ASN A 508 -10.94 -19.67 -6.06
N GLY A 509 -11.51 -18.45 -6.19
CA GLY A 509 -12.80 -18.21 -6.85
C GLY A 509 -14.04 -18.61 -6.03
N VAL A 510 -13.87 -18.98 -4.76
CA VAL A 510 -14.97 -19.37 -3.87
C VAL A 510 -15.14 -18.32 -2.78
N GLN A 511 -16.34 -17.74 -2.70
CA GLN A 511 -16.69 -16.76 -1.67
C GLN A 511 -17.27 -17.42 -0.42
N SER A 512 -16.84 -16.94 0.75
CA SER A 512 -17.33 -17.34 2.06
C SER A 512 -17.45 -16.13 3.00
N LEU A 513 -18.04 -16.32 4.18
CA LEU A 513 -18.07 -15.27 5.20
C LEU A 513 -17.04 -15.55 6.29
N PHE A 514 -16.20 -14.57 6.61
CA PHE A 514 -15.23 -14.66 7.69
C PHE A 514 -15.64 -13.78 8.88
N PHE A 515 -15.50 -14.32 10.09
CA PHE A 515 -15.65 -13.59 11.35
C PHE A 515 -14.47 -13.83 12.28
N SER A 516 -13.79 -12.75 12.67
CA SER A 516 -12.68 -12.81 13.62
C SER A 516 -13.14 -12.88 15.08
N LYS A 517 -12.49 -13.74 15.87
CA LYS A 517 -12.57 -13.74 17.33
C LYS A 517 -11.58 -12.70 17.87
N SER A 518 -12.11 -11.60 18.39
CA SER A 518 -11.33 -10.48 18.97
C SER A 518 -10.32 -10.96 20.01
N GLY A 519 -9.10 -10.42 19.99
CA GLY A 519 -8.05 -10.74 20.96
C GLY A 519 -7.35 -12.09 20.71
N THR A 520 -7.68 -12.80 19.62
CA THR A 520 -7.16 -14.14 19.32
C THR A 520 -6.50 -14.18 17.95
N SER A 521 -5.92 -15.34 17.59
CA SER A 521 -5.40 -15.63 16.25
C SER A 521 -6.35 -16.52 15.44
N SER A 522 -7.65 -16.46 15.72
CA SER A 522 -8.63 -17.36 15.10
C SER A 522 -9.93 -16.65 14.73
N GLY A 523 -10.73 -17.36 13.95
CA GLY A 523 -12.06 -16.93 13.52
C GLY A 523 -12.91 -18.11 13.09
N TYR A 524 -14.01 -17.80 12.43
CA TYR A 524 -14.86 -18.78 11.77
C TYR A 524 -15.03 -18.39 10.31
N LYS A 525 -14.86 -19.35 9.39
CA LYS A 525 -15.34 -19.25 8.02
C LYS A 525 -16.70 -19.93 7.93
N PHE A 526 -17.66 -19.27 7.31
CA PHE A 526 -18.98 -19.81 7.03
C PHE A 526 -19.05 -20.09 5.54
N GLU A 527 -18.98 -21.37 5.21
CA GLU A 527 -19.01 -21.87 3.85
C GLU A 527 -20.42 -22.39 3.56
N LEU A 528 -20.92 -22.12 2.37
CA LEU A 528 -22.22 -22.63 1.96
C LEU A 528 -22.07 -24.01 1.30
N ASP A 529 -22.85 -24.98 1.76
CA ASP A 529 -23.13 -26.19 1.00
C ASP A 529 -24.40 -25.94 0.15
N PRO A 530 -24.28 -25.69 -1.17
CA PRO A 530 -25.43 -25.38 -2.01
C PRO A 530 -26.34 -26.60 -2.26
N ALA A 531 -25.83 -27.83 -2.11
CA ALA A 531 -26.64 -29.03 -2.26
C ALA A 531 -27.55 -29.25 -1.04
N LEU A 532 -27.05 -28.94 0.15
CA LEU A 532 -27.81 -29.05 1.40
C LEU A 532 -28.56 -27.76 1.78
N LEU A 533 -28.22 -26.62 1.17
CA LEU A 533 -28.71 -25.29 1.53
C LEU A 533 -28.41 -24.93 3.01
N LYS A 534 -27.22 -25.32 3.48
CA LYS A 534 -26.79 -25.12 4.87
C LYS A 534 -25.43 -24.45 4.95
N TRP A 535 -25.26 -23.65 5.99
CA TRP A 535 -23.96 -23.11 6.36
C TRP A 535 -23.15 -24.14 7.13
N ARG A 536 -21.89 -24.30 6.72
CA ARG A 536 -20.85 -24.98 7.49
C ARG A 536 -19.95 -23.93 8.13
N ALA A 537 -19.97 -23.85 9.46
CA ALA A 537 -18.99 -23.05 10.19
C ALA A 537 -17.73 -23.88 10.41
N VAL A 538 -16.60 -23.36 9.92
CA VAL A 538 -15.27 -23.96 10.05
C VAL A 538 -14.44 -23.04 10.93
N ASP A 539 -13.91 -23.57 12.03
CA ASP A 539 -12.91 -22.87 12.83
C ASP A 539 -11.63 -22.73 12.01
N VAL A 540 -11.09 -21.51 11.97
CA VAL A 540 -9.82 -21.22 11.30
C VAL A 540 -8.86 -20.62 12.30
N GLN A 541 -7.66 -21.19 12.36
CA GLN A 541 -6.55 -20.73 13.18
C GLN A 541 -5.45 -20.22 12.26
N PHE A 542 -4.96 -19.01 12.54
CA PHE A 542 -3.85 -18.40 11.82
C PHE A 542 -2.57 -18.51 12.64
N ALA A 543 -1.45 -18.75 11.97
CA ALA A 543 -0.13 -18.88 12.59
C ALA A 543 0.48 -17.52 13.00
N VAL A 544 -0.33 -16.62 13.58
CA VAL A 544 0.07 -15.28 14.05
C VAL A 544 -0.09 -15.14 15.57
N PRO A 545 0.60 -14.21 16.25
CA PRO A 545 0.46 -13.99 17.68
C PRO A 545 -0.98 -13.62 18.10
N ALA A 546 -1.39 -14.11 19.27
CA ALA A 546 -2.70 -13.79 19.86
C ALA A 546 -2.56 -12.53 20.72
N GLU A 547 -3.21 -11.44 20.28
CA GLU A 547 -3.10 -10.13 20.92
C GLU A 547 -4.35 -9.26 20.63
N SER A 548 -4.41 -8.07 21.25
CA SER A 548 -5.50 -7.11 21.11
C SER A 548 -5.84 -6.79 19.64
N GLY A 549 -7.12 -6.53 19.38
CA GLY A 549 -7.62 -6.23 18.05
C GLY A 549 -8.31 -7.40 17.35
N LYS A 550 -8.80 -7.13 16.14
CA LYS A 550 -9.49 -8.09 15.28
C LYS A 550 -8.65 -8.37 14.04
N LEU A 551 -8.75 -9.60 13.52
CA LEU A 551 -8.21 -9.96 12.22
C LEU A 551 -9.19 -9.54 11.13
N MET A 552 -8.67 -8.90 10.10
CA MET A 552 -9.34 -8.60 8.86
C MET A 552 -8.55 -9.27 7.72
N LEU A 553 -9.24 -9.80 6.73
CA LEU A 553 -8.64 -10.40 5.53
C LEU A 553 -8.73 -9.42 4.35
N GLY A 554 -7.71 -9.42 3.50
CA GLY A 554 -7.61 -8.64 2.26
C GLY A 554 -6.35 -9.03 1.50
N ASP A 555 -6.29 -8.75 0.20
CA ASP A 555 -5.05 -8.87 -0.59
C ASP A 555 -4.33 -7.51 -0.56
N PHE A 556 -3.43 -7.31 0.41
CA PHE A 556 -2.83 -6.00 0.67
C PHE A 556 -1.57 -5.74 -0.18
N ASN A 557 -0.99 -6.79 -0.75
CA ASN A 557 0.23 -6.71 -1.55
C ASN A 557 -0.01 -6.93 -3.06
N GLY A 558 -1.17 -7.44 -3.46
CA GLY A 558 -1.58 -7.69 -4.84
C GLY A 558 -1.16 -9.05 -5.39
N ASP A 559 -0.81 -10.02 -4.54
CA ASP A 559 -0.35 -11.35 -4.97
C ASP A 559 -1.47 -12.37 -5.18
N GLY A 560 -2.73 -11.94 -5.02
CA GLY A 560 -3.94 -12.76 -5.16
C GLY A 560 -4.25 -13.61 -3.93
N LYS A 561 -3.49 -13.49 -2.84
CA LYS A 561 -3.71 -14.25 -1.60
C LYS A 561 -4.30 -13.34 -0.52
N LEU A 562 -5.14 -13.92 0.34
CA LEU A 562 -5.66 -13.22 1.51
C LEU A 562 -4.60 -13.12 2.62
N ASP A 563 -4.02 -11.94 2.74
CA ASP A 563 -3.21 -11.46 3.84
C ASP A 563 -4.06 -11.15 5.09
N LEU A 564 -3.38 -10.92 6.22
CA LEU A 564 -4.00 -10.58 7.49
C LEU A 564 -3.64 -9.16 7.94
N LEU A 565 -4.67 -8.39 8.28
CA LEU A 565 -4.56 -7.14 9.00
C LEU A 565 -5.09 -7.33 10.42
N ARG A 566 -4.24 -7.18 11.43
CA ARG A 566 -4.69 -7.07 12.81
C ARG A 566 -4.95 -5.60 13.15
N PHE A 567 -6.22 -5.25 13.37
CA PHE A 567 -6.66 -3.91 13.72
C PHE A 567 -7.01 -3.81 15.21
N ASP A 568 -6.21 -3.05 15.96
CA ASP A 568 -6.54 -2.63 17.32
C ASP A 568 -7.31 -1.30 17.27
N ARG A 569 -8.63 -1.37 17.50
CA ARG A 569 -9.53 -0.22 17.45
C ARG A 569 -9.30 0.79 18.57
N ASP A 570 -8.81 0.35 19.72
CA ASP A 570 -8.62 1.25 20.87
C ASP A 570 -7.34 2.08 20.68
N ARG A 571 -6.31 1.47 20.06
CA ARG A 571 -5.03 2.12 19.76
C ARG A 571 -4.94 2.71 18.35
N HIS A 572 -5.87 2.35 17.46
CA HIS A 572 -5.83 2.67 16.03
C HIS A 572 -4.54 2.22 15.36
N THR A 573 -4.07 1.02 15.71
CA THR A 573 -2.82 0.47 15.16
C THR A 573 -3.10 -0.79 14.38
N TYR A 574 -2.29 -1.00 13.36
CA TYR A 574 -2.50 -1.99 12.32
C TYR A 574 -1.22 -2.82 12.18
N LYS A 575 -1.30 -4.14 12.31
CA LYS A 575 -0.19 -5.05 12.00
C LYS A 575 -0.53 -5.84 10.76
N VAL A 576 0.37 -5.88 9.79
CA VAL A 576 0.18 -6.60 8.53
C VAL A 576 1.00 -7.88 8.56
N TYR A 577 0.35 -8.98 8.21
CA TYR A 577 0.99 -10.27 8.03
C TYR A 577 0.69 -10.78 6.63
N LEU A 578 1.76 -11.06 5.88
CA LEU A 578 1.69 -11.50 4.50
C LEU A 578 1.54 -13.00 4.42
N ARG A 579 0.69 -13.48 3.53
CA ARG A 579 0.47 -14.92 3.35
C ARG A 579 1.58 -15.53 2.48
N THR A 580 2.40 -16.39 3.08
CA THR A 580 3.48 -17.08 2.36
C THR A 580 2.97 -18.35 1.69
N GLU A 581 2.23 -19.17 2.44
CA GLU A 581 1.65 -20.45 2.00
C GLU A 581 0.23 -20.62 2.57
N GLU A 582 -0.36 -21.82 2.44
CA GLU A 582 -1.67 -22.11 3.01
C GLU A 582 -1.63 -22.05 4.55
N ASN A 583 -2.33 -21.06 5.13
CA ASN A 583 -2.38 -20.74 6.57
C ASN A 583 -1.06 -20.32 7.24
N ASN A 584 0.02 -20.17 6.47
CA ASN A 584 1.30 -19.62 6.94
C ASN A 584 1.40 -18.14 6.59
N TYR A 585 1.92 -17.36 7.54
CA TYR A 585 2.04 -15.92 7.44
C TYR A 585 3.43 -15.49 7.88
N ARG A 586 3.88 -14.34 7.41
CA ARG A 586 5.09 -13.65 7.87
C ARG A 586 4.72 -12.26 8.33
N TYR A 587 5.25 -11.82 9.47
CA TYR A 587 5.04 -10.43 9.87
C TYR A 587 5.77 -9.48 8.90
N LEU A 588 5.06 -8.49 8.37
CA LEU A 588 5.65 -7.48 7.50
C LEU A 588 6.09 -6.26 8.30
N SER A 589 5.10 -5.51 8.82
CA SER A 589 5.31 -4.24 9.51
C SER A 589 4.04 -3.79 10.24
N ARG A 590 4.17 -2.72 11.01
CA ARG A 590 3.10 -2.02 11.72
C ARG A 590 2.85 -0.66 11.08
N PHE A 591 1.58 -0.29 10.99
CA PHE A 591 1.12 1.04 10.63
C PHE A 591 0.33 1.68 11.80
N GLY A 592 0.42 3.01 11.90
CA GLY A 592 -0.32 3.80 12.88
C GLY A 592 0.49 4.19 14.14
N PRO A 593 -0.15 4.85 15.13
CA PRO A 593 -1.59 5.08 15.20
C PRO A 593 -2.14 5.94 14.05
N TRP A 594 -3.28 5.56 13.48
CA TRP A 594 -3.99 6.31 12.42
C TRP A 594 -5.50 6.08 12.57
N GLY A 595 -6.23 7.11 13.03
CA GLY A 595 -7.64 7.01 13.34
C GLY A 595 -8.05 7.61 14.69
N GLN A 596 -9.35 7.68 14.94
CA GLN A 596 -9.99 8.28 16.11
C GLN A 596 -11.15 7.41 16.60
N VAL A 597 -11.48 7.56 17.89
CA VAL A 597 -12.56 6.82 18.54
C VAL A 597 -13.89 7.02 17.80
N GLY A 598 -14.64 5.93 17.62
CA GLY A 598 -15.95 5.97 16.94
C GLY A 598 -15.90 5.66 15.45
N GLN A 599 -14.71 5.67 14.83
CA GLN A 599 -14.56 5.30 13.43
C GLN A 599 -14.82 3.81 13.16
N GLN A 600 -15.23 3.54 11.93
CA GLN A 600 -15.48 2.23 11.35
C GLN A 600 -14.44 1.96 10.26
N LEU A 601 -13.74 0.83 10.36
CA LEU A 601 -12.80 0.40 9.34
C LEU A 601 -13.54 -0.29 8.19
N LEU A 602 -13.25 0.13 6.98
CA LEU A 602 -13.68 -0.43 5.71
C LEU A 602 -12.44 -0.84 4.91
N ILE A 603 -12.59 -1.86 4.08
CA ILE A 603 -11.53 -2.39 3.22
C ILE A 603 -12.12 -2.53 1.81
N ALA A 604 -11.44 -1.94 0.82
CA ALA A 604 -11.81 -1.97 -0.58
C ALA A 604 -10.59 -1.57 -1.43
N ASP A 605 -10.61 -1.89 -2.71
CA ASP A 605 -9.64 -1.35 -3.68
C ASP A 605 -10.03 0.09 -4.01
N LEU A 606 -9.38 1.07 -3.36
CA LEU A 606 -9.76 2.47 -3.44
C LEU A 606 -9.19 3.15 -4.68
N ASP A 607 -7.99 2.77 -5.10
CA ASP A 607 -7.27 3.39 -6.22
C ASP A 607 -7.27 2.55 -7.51
N GLY A 608 -7.92 1.38 -7.50
CA GLY A 608 -8.09 0.51 -8.66
C GLY A 608 -6.83 -0.27 -9.03
N ASN A 609 -5.89 -0.41 -8.10
CA ASN A 609 -4.62 -1.12 -8.34
C ASN A 609 -4.72 -2.64 -8.09
N GLY A 610 -5.92 -3.15 -7.78
CA GLY A 610 -6.19 -4.56 -7.50
C GLY A 610 -5.93 -4.97 -6.05
N LYS A 611 -5.52 -4.06 -5.17
CA LYS A 611 -5.19 -4.34 -3.77
C LYS A 611 -6.25 -3.82 -2.82
N SER A 612 -6.25 -4.37 -1.63
CA SER A 612 -7.10 -3.93 -0.54
C SER A 612 -6.49 -2.72 0.17
N ASP A 613 -7.18 -1.60 0.18
CA ASP A 613 -6.82 -0.39 0.92
C ASP A 613 -7.66 -0.24 2.19
N LEU A 614 -7.34 0.77 3.00
CA LEU A 614 -8.07 1.05 4.25
C LEU A 614 -8.84 2.36 4.14
N ALA A 615 -10.06 2.37 4.68
CA ALA A 615 -10.80 3.60 4.95
C ALA A 615 -11.39 3.61 6.36
N LEU A 616 -11.33 4.75 7.02
CA LEU A 616 -11.94 5.00 8.32
C LEU A 616 -13.10 5.98 8.16
N TYR A 617 -14.31 5.48 8.37
CA TYR A 617 -15.51 6.29 8.34
C TYR A 617 -15.93 6.72 9.75
N ASN A 618 -16.13 8.03 9.94
CA ASN A 618 -16.73 8.58 11.13
C ASN A 618 -18.20 8.97 10.85
N PRO A 619 -19.19 8.21 11.38
CA PRO A 619 -20.60 8.52 11.19
C PRO A 619 -21.07 9.77 11.96
N THR A 620 -20.24 10.35 12.83
CA THR A 620 -20.64 11.52 13.62
C THR A 620 -20.49 12.82 12.82
N ASP A 621 -19.39 12.94 12.08
CA ASP A 621 -19.08 14.11 11.25
C ASP A 621 -19.28 13.84 9.75
N GLY A 622 -19.40 12.57 9.32
CA GLY A 622 -19.56 12.19 7.92
C GLY A 622 -18.25 12.19 7.15
N ILE A 623 -17.11 12.01 7.82
CA ILE A 623 -15.78 12.01 7.19
C ILE A 623 -15.32 10.58 6.93
N LEU A 624 -14.83 10.33 5.72
CA LEU A 624 -14.10 9.12 5.33
C LEU A 624 -12.62 9.50 5.11
N ASP A 625 -11.72 8.97 5.93
CA ASP A 625 -10.27 9.11 5.74
C ASP A 625 -9.71 7.82 5.13
N THR A 626 -8.79 7.92 4.17
CA THR A 626 -8.25 6.76 3.46
C THR A 626 -6.76 6.57 3.68
N ALA A 627 -6.28 5.34 3.54
CA ALA A 627 -4.87 5.00 3.50
C ALA A 627 -4.65 3.90 2.44
N LEU A 628 -3.83 4.22 1.44
CA LEU A 628 -3.56 3.35 0.31
C LEU A 628 -2.46 2.34 0.66
N SER A 629 -2.67 1.11 0.23
CA SER A 629 -1.78 -0.03 0.41
C SER A 629 -0.46 0.13 -0.34
N PHE A 630 0.46 -0.77 -0.03
CA PHE A 630 1.79 -0.86 -0.59
C PHE A 630 1.81 -1.71 -1.86
N GLU A 631 2.92 -1.68 -2.58
CA GLU A 631 3.20 -2.66 -3.61
C GLU A 631 4.38 -3.51 -3.17
N MET A 632 4.18 -4.83 -3.05
CA MET A 632 5.31 -5.75 -3.09
C MET A 632 5.52 -6.18 -4.52
N ARG A 633 6.53 -5.62 -5.20
CA ARG A 633 7.08 -6.27 -6.39
C ARG A 633 8.22 -7.19 -5.93
N ASN A 634 7.98 -8.50 -5.99
CA ASN A 634 9.00 -9.53 -5.77
C ASN A 634 9.91 -9.70 -6.99
#